data_AF-I4AA94-F1
#
_entry.id   AF-I4AA94-F1
#
_cell.length_a   1.000
_cell.length_b   1.000
_cell.length_c   1.000
_cell.angle_alpha   90.00
_cell.angle_beta   90.00
_cell.angle_gamma   90.00
#
_symmetry.space_group_name_H-M   'P 1'
#
loop_
_entity.id
_entity.type
_entity.pdbx_description
1 polymer ?
#
loop_
_entity_poly.entity_id
_entity_poly.type
_entity_poly.pdbx_seq_one_letter_code
_entity_poly.pdbx_strand_id
1 'polypeptide(L)'
;MGVFVQQVPSKVLNTAESNSVPIHIRGVLKEFLRRHSELQRLRHREIASLMAVILFGFLSLWGMMFPKYPELSFLINSLLLAGFVLTFRQYLKARRVSQHVYINVHILYHHLLGKLEVGFCEHESPCQCAETFRKYMWNRYGISFYGNSI
;
A
#
# COMPACT_ATOMS: atom_id res chain seq x y z
N MET A 1 -5.37 16.54 -3.31
CA MET A 1 -6.34 15.57 -3.85
C MET A 1 -6.03 14.21 -3.25
N GLY A 2 -6.81 13.77 -2.25
CA GLY A 2 -6.60 12.48 -1.59
C GLY A 2 -7.19 11.37 -2.44
N VAL A 3 -6.34 10.47 -2.93
CA VAL A 3 -6.80 9.27 -3.64
C VAL A 3 -7.28 8.27 -2.59
N PHE A 4 -8.60 8.17 -2.41
CA PHE A 4 -9.22 7.08 -1.68
C PHE A 4 -8.97 5.79 -2.45
N VAL A 5 -8.02 4.99 -1.98
CA VAL A 5 -7.70 3.69 -2.56
C VAL A 5 -8.69 2.68 -2.01
N GLN A 6 -9.70 2.35 -2.81
CA GLN A 6 -10.69 1.32 -2.51
C GLN A 6 -10.00 -0.04 -2.40
N GLN A 7 -10.07 -0.67 -1.22
CA GLN A 7 -9.51 -2.00 -0.99
C GLN A 7 -10.34 -3.04 -1.77
N VAL A 8 -9.74 -3.65 -2.79
CA VAL A 8 -10.40 -4.68 -3.60
C VAL A 8 -10.16 -6.07 -2.98
N PRO A 9 -11.21 -6.87 -2.71
CA PRO A 9 -11.08 -8.22 -2.18
C PRO A 9 -10.41 -9.17 -3.18
N SER A 10 -9.50 -10.02 -2.69
CA SER A 10 -8.64 -10.95 -3.45
C SER A 10 -9.35 -12.18 -4.05
N LYS A 11 -10.68 -12.15 -4.13
CA LYS A 11 -11.48 -13.21 -4.73
C LYS A 11 -12.08 -12.65 -6.00
N VAL A 12 -12.01 -13.45 -7.08
CA VAL A 12 -12.49 -13.17 -8.44
C VAL A 12 -11.35 -12.76 -9.40
N LEU A 13 -10.47 -13.71 -9.65
CA LEU A 13 -9.93 -13.91 -10.99
C LEU A 13 -10.90 -14.88 -11.67
N ASN A 14 -12.03 -14.38 -12.17
CA ASN A 14 -13.02 -15.24 -12.82
C ASN A 14 -12.48 -15.71 -14.18
N THR A 15 -12.87 -16.93 -14.53
CA THR A 15 -12.37 -17.79 -15.61
C THR A 15 -12.43 -17.19 -17.03
N ALA A 16 -13.07 -16.03 -17.23
CA ALA A 16 -13.12 -15.29 -18.50
C ALA A 16 -11.97 -14.27 -18.67
N GLU A 17 -11.48 -13.64 -17.59
CA GLU A 17 -10.35 -12.67 -17.60
C GLU A 17 -8.98 -13.35 -17.80
N SER A 18 -8.96 -14.68 -17.60
CA SER A 18 -7.86 -15.58 -17.90
C SER A 18 -7.36 -15.54 -19.34
N ASN A 19 -8.27 -15.25 -20.28
CA ASN A 19 -8.05 -15.51 -21.70
C ASN A 19 -7.39 -14.34 -22.44
N SER A 20 -7.28 -13.17 -21.82
CA SER A 20 -6.64 -11.98 -22.40
C SER A 20 -5.25 -11.68 -21.83
N VAL A 21 -4.82 -12.40 -20.79
CA VAL A 21 -3.50 -12.22 -20.18
C VAL A 21 -2.58 -13.37 -20.62
N PRO A 22 -1.45 -13.07 -21.26
CA PRO A 22 -0.49 -14.08 -21.69
C PRO A 22 -0.02 -14.96 -20.53
N ILE A 23 0.13 -16.26 -20.79
CA ILE A 23 0.47 -17.28 -19.78
C ILE A 23 1.80 -16.94 -19.07
N HIS A 24 2.78 -16.38 -19.81
CA HIS A 24 4.10 -15.98 -19.28
C HIS A 24 4.08 -14.73 -18.39
N ILE A 25 3.00 -13.94 -18.42
CA ILE A 25 2.80 -12.73 -17.60
C ILE A 25 1.95 -13.05 -16.37
N ARG A 26 1.05 -14.02 -16.48
CA ARG A 26 0.07 -14.38 -15.45
C ARG A 26 0.68 -14.64 -14.07
N GLY A 27 1.81 -15.35 -14.02
CA GLY A 27 2.51 -15.65 -12.75
C GLY A 27 3.02 -14.39 -12.05
N VAL A 28 3.69 -13.51 -12.81
CA VAL A 28 4.22 -12.24 -12.31
C VAL A 28 3.09 -11.30 -11.90
N LEU A 29 2.02 -11.23 -12.70
CA LEU A 29 0.85 -10.40 -12.42
C LEU A 29 0.13 -10.84 -11.12
N LYS A 30 -0.04 -12.14 -10.93
CA LYS A 30 -0.66 -12.68 -9.70
C LYS A 30 0.18 -12.34 -8.47
N GLU A 31 1.50 -12.49 -8.56
CA GLU A 31 2.39 -12.13 -7.44
C GLU A 31 2.39 -10.62 -7.19
N PHE A 32 2.40 -9.80 -8.24
CA PHE A 32 2.29 -8.35 -8.14
C PHE A 32 1.00 -7.93 -7.45
N LEU A 33 -0.17 -8.42 -7.89
CA LEU A 33 -1.46 -8.11 -7.27
C LEU A 33 -1.52 -8.55 -5.79
N ARG A 34 -0.97 -9.73 -5.48
CA ARG A 34 -0.87 -10.22 -4.10
C ARG A 34 -0.05 -9.26 -3.23
N ARG A 35 1.16 -8.91 -3.67
CA ARG A 35 2.06 -8.01 -2.93
C ARG A 35 1.56 -6.57 -2.88
N HIS A 36 0.88 -6.10 -3.92
CA HIS A 36 0.24 -4.80 -3.94
C HIS A 36 -0.90 -4.72 -2.91
N SER A 37 -1.73 -5.77 -2.80
CA SER A 37 -2.76 -5.84 -1.75
C SER A 37 -2.17 -5.89 -0.34
N GLU A 38 -1.05 -6.60 -0.16
CA GLU A 38 -0.30 -6.66 1.10
C GLU A 38 0.23 -5.28 1.48
N LEU A 39 0.84 -4.57 0.53
CA LEU A 39 1.33 -3.21 0.70
C LEU A 39 0.21 -2.25 1.10
N GLN A 40 -0.96 -2.33 0.44
CA GLN A 40 -2.11 -1.50 0.80
C GLN A 40 -2.53 -1.72 2.25
N ARG A 41 -2.65 -2.98 2.70
CA ARG A 41 -2.99 -3.30 4.10
C ARG A 41 -1.94 -2.77 5.08
N LEU A 42 -0.66 -2.91 4.76
CA LEU A 42 0.43 -2.40 5.57
C LEU A 42 0.43 -0.87 5.65
N ARG A 43 0.20 -0.16 4.54
CA ARG A 43 0.03 1.30 4.51
C ARG A 43 -1.14 1.77 5.36
N HIS A 44 -2.29 1.08 5.31
CA HIS A 44 -3.42 1.41 6.17
C HIS A 44 -3.06 1.26 7.66
N ARG A 45 -2.35 0.18 8.02
CA ARG A 45 -1.86 -0.03 9.38
C ARG A 45 -0.83 1.01 9.80
N GLU A 46 0.05 1.42 8.89
CA GLU A 46 1.04 2.48 9.10
C GLU A 46 0.35 3.83 9.38
N ILE A 47 -0.66 4.19 8.58
CA ILE A 47 -1.47 5.41 8.78
C ILE A 47 -2.21 5.34 10.12
N ALA A 48 -2.87 4.22 10.44
CA ALA A 48 -3.54 4.06 11.73
C ALA A 48 -2.57 4.21 12.91
N SER A 49 -1.36 3.65 12.78
CA SER A 49 -0.32 3.76 13.80
C SER A 49 0.21 5.19 13.92
N LEU A 50 0.38 5.90 12.79
CA LEU A 50 0.77 7.31 12.77
C LEU A 50 -0.30 8.19 13.44
N MET A 51 -1.58 7.96 13.15
CA MET A 51 -2.69 8.68 13.78
C MET A 51 -2.69 8.46 15.30
N ALA A 52 -2.43 7.24 15.76
CA ALA A 52 -2.30 6.95 17.19
C ALA A 52 -1.10 7.71 17.82
N VAL A 53 0.06 7.73 17.16
CA VAL A 53 1.24 8.49 17.62
C VAL A 53 0.92 9.97 17.76
N ILE A 54 0.26 10.57 16.76
CA ILE A 54 -0.15 11.97 16.79
C ILE A 54 -1.13 12.22 17.95
N LEU A 55 -2.11 11.34 18.14
CA LEU A 55 -3.09 11.45 19.22
C LEU A 55 -2.44 11.39 20.60
N PHE A 56 -1.58 10.40 20.86
CA PHE A 56 -0.86 10.29 22.14
C PHE A 56 0.10 11.46 22.36
N GLY A 57 0.79 11.93 21.31
CA GLY A 57 1.62 13.12 21.37
C GLY A 57 0.81 14.36 21.77
N PHE A 58 -0.34 14.58 21.12
CA PHE A 58 -1.21 15.71 21.43
C PHE A 58 -1.79 15.64 22.84
N LEU A 59 -2.26 14.46 23.28
CA LEU A 59 -2.78 14.26 24.63
C LEU A 59 -1.70 14.49 25.71
N SER A 60 -0.45 14.11 25.45
CA SER A 60 0.66 14.35 26.37
C SER A 60 0.95 15.84 26.56
N LEU A 61 0.82 16.65 25.51
CA LEU A 61 0.97 18.10 25.59
C LEU A 61 -0.20 18.76 26.33
N TRP A 62 -1.43 18.28 26.09
CA TRP A 62 -2.63 18.78 26.75
C TRP A 62 -2.64 18.51 28.26
N GLY A 63 -2.12 17.36 28.69
CA GLY A 63 -2.02 16.98 30.10
C GLY A 63 -1.18 17.94 30.95
N MET A 64 -0.22 18.65 30.35
CA MET A 64 0.58 19.67 31.05
C MET A 64 -0.17 20.98 31.30
N MET A 65 -1.26 21.27 30.57
CA MET A 65 -1.99 22.54 30.69
C MET A 65 -3.00 22.60 31.84
N PHE A 66 -3.29 21.48 32.52
CA PHE A 66 -4.27 21.42 33.61
C PHE A 66 -3.60 21.07 34.96
N PRO A 67 -3.07 22.06 35.68
CA PRO A 67 -2.27 21.84 36.90
C PRO A 67 -3.10 21.59 38.17
N LYS A 68 -4.43 21.43 38.06
CA LYS A 68 -5.34 21.38 39.22
C LYS A 68 -5.06 20.23 40.20
N TYR A 69 -4.41 19.15 39.75
CA TYR A 69 -4.02 17.99 40.56
C TYR A 69 -2.64 17.47 40.12
N PRO A 70 -1.53 17.90 40.77
CA PRO A 70 -0.18 17.63 40.29
C PRO A 70 0.21 16.14 40.31
N GLU A 71 -0.18 15.39 41.35
CA GLU A 71 0.13 13.96 41.46
C GLU A 71 -0.59 13.12 40.39
N LEU A 72 -1.88 13.42 40.18
CA LEU A 72 -2.69 12.74 39.17
C LEU A 72 -2.21 13.09 37.75
N SER A 73 -1.84 14.36 37.53
CA SER A 73 -1.29 14.83 36.26
C SER A 73 0.04 14.14 35.93
N PHE A 74 0.93 13.97 36.91
CA PHE A 74 2.19 13.26 36.70
C PHE A 74 1.98 11.80 36.28
N LEU A 75 1.06 11.10 36.94
CA LEU A 75 0.75 9.69 36.63
C LEU A 75 0.14 9.54 35.23
N ILE A 76 -0.82 10.40 34.87
CA ILE A 76 -1.47 10.40 33.55
C ILE A 76 -0.45 10.73 32.45
N ASN A 77 0.38 11.76 32.62
CA ASN A 77 1.42 12.11 31.65
C ASN A 77 2.44 10.99 31.47
N SER A 78 2.83 10.31 32.55
CA SER A 78 3.74 9.15 32.48
C SER A 78 3.13 7.99 31.68
N LEU A 79 1.84 7.69 31.89
CA LEU A 79 1.11 6.69 31.10
C LEU A 79 0.99 7.07 29.63
N LEU A 80 0.66 8.34 29.34
CA LEU A 80 0.55 8.84 27.97
C LEU A 80 1.90 8.80 27.25
N LEU A 81 3.00 9.15 27.93
CA LEU A 81 4.35 9.07 27.39
C LEU A 81 4.75 7.62 27.08
N ALA A 82 4.45 6.68 27.99
CA ALA A 82 4.66 5.26 27.73
C ALA A 82 3.85 4.78 26.51
N GLY A 83 2.58 5.17 26.40
CA GLY A 83 1.73 4.89 25.24
C GLY A 83 2.30 5.46 23.94
N PHE A 84 2.79 6.70 23.97
CA PHE A 84 3.46 7.34 22.84
C PHE A 84 4.70 6.54 22.39
N VAL A 85 5.59 6.19 23.32
CA VAL A 85 6.81 5.43 22.99
C VAL A 85 6.47 4.06 22.38
N LEU A 86 5.46 3.36 22.92
CA LEU A 86 5.04 2.05 22.41
C LEU A 86 4.43 2.16 21.01
N THR A 87 3.50 3.10 20.79
CA THR A 87 2.88 3.33 19.48
C THR A 87 3.90 3.80 18.44
N PHE A 88 4.85 4.64 18.84
CA PHE A 88 5.94 5.09 17.96
C PHE A 88 6.83 3.93 17.53
N ARG A 89 7.20 3.04 18.45
CA ARG A 89 7.95 1.81 18.11
C ARG A 89 7.18 0.92 17.13
N GLN A 90 5.87 0.76 17.34
CA GLN A 90 5.02 -0.02 16.43
C GLN A 90 4.94 0.62 15.03
N TYR A 91 4.81 1.96 14.97
CA TYR A 91 4.85 2.71 13.73
C TYR A 91 6.16 2.50 12.97
N LEU A 92 7.31 2.62 13.63
CA LEU A 92 8.62 2.40 12.99
C LEU A 92 8.77 0.98 12.44
N LYS A 93 8.29 -0.03 13.18
CA LYS A 93 8.29 -1.42 12.72
C LYS A 93 7.39 -1.60 11.49
N ALA A 94 6.17 -1.04 11.52
CA ALA A 94 5.25 -1.10 10.40
C ALA A 94 5.83 -0.40 9.15
N ARG A 95 6.43 0.77 9.32
CA ARG A 95 7.08 1.53 8.24
C ARG A 95 8.23 0.76 7.59
N ARG A 96 9.09 0.10 8.37
CA ARG A 96 10.19 -0.71 7.83
C ARG A 96 9.66 -1.87 6.97
N VAL A 97 8.64 -2.58 7.45
CA VAL A 97 8.03 -3.70 6.70
C VAL A 97 7.33 -3.18 5.44
N SER A 98 6.58 -2.08 5.56
CA SER A 98 5.93 -1.38 4.44
C SER A 98 6.93 -1.01 3.35
N GLN A 99 8.10 -0.48 3.72
CA GLN A 99 9.18 -0.15 2.78
C GLN A 99 9.76 -1.38 2.06
N HIS A 100 10.00 -2.49 2.77
CA HIS A 100 10.48 -3.71 2.13
C HIS A 100 9.47 -4.27 1.11
N VAL A 101 8.19 -4.30 1.48
CA VAL A 101 7.14 -4.75 0.55
C VAL A 101 7.00 -3.77 -0.62
N TYR A 102 7.12 -2.46 -0.37
CA TYR A 102 7.09 -1.45 -1.44
C TYR A 102 8.19 -1.69 -2.48
N ILE A 103 9.43 -1.93 -2.04
CA ILE A 103 10.55 -2.22 -2.97
C ILE A 103 10.24 -3.45 -3.81
N ASN A 104 9.72 -4.53 -3.20
CA ASN A 104 9.36 -5.74 -3.94
C ASN A 104 8.26 -5.49 -4.98
N VAL A 105 7.22 -4.73 -4.60
CA VAL A 105 6.14 -4.34 -5.51
C VAL A 105 6.67 -3.47 -6.65
N HIS A 106 7.59 -2.54 -6.35
CA HIS A 106 8.21 -1.66 -7.33
C HIS A 106 9.06 -2.41 -8.35
N ILE A 107 9.86 -3.39 -7.91
CA ILE A 107 10.62 -4.27 -8.82
C ILE A 107 9.68 -5.06 -9.72
N LEU A 108 8.62 -5.66 -9.14
CA LEU A 108 7.62 -6.41 -9.91
C LEU A 108 6.88 -5.52 -10.93
N TYR A 109 6.59 -4.27 -10.56
CA TYR A 109 5.96 -3.30 -11.44
C TYR A 109 6.83 -2.99 -12.66
N HIS A 110 8.11 -2.66 -12.47
CA HIS A 110 9.01 -2.41 -13.59
C HIS A 110 9.23 -3.65 -14.45
N HIS A 111 9.28 -4.83 -13.85
CA HIS A 111 9.38 -6.08 -14.61
C HIS A 111 8.13 -6.33 -15.47
N LEU A 112 6.93 -6.03 -14.95
CA LEU A 112 5.69 -6.08 -15.72
C LEU A 112 5.64 -5.02 -16.81
N LEU A 113 6.10 -3.79 -16.52
CA LEU A 113 6.17 -2.71 -17.48
C LEU A 113 7.09 -3.07 -18.65
N GLY A 114 8.28 -3.60 -18.37
CA GLY A 114 9.20 -4.09 -19.40
C GLY A 114 8.56 -5.19 -20.25
N LYS A 115 7.89 -6.19 -19.64
CA LYS A 115 7.19 -7.24 -20.39
C LYS A 115 6.05 -6.70 -21.27
N LEU A 116 5.40 -5.60 -20.86
CA LEU A 116 4.36 -4.94 -21.64
C LEU A 116 4.93 -4.22 -22.89
N GLU A 117 6.17 -3.74 -22.82
CA GLU A 117 6.82 -2.98 -23.90
C GLU A 117 7.49 -3.86 -24.95
N VAL A 118 8.15 -4.95 -24.56
CA VAL A 118 8.96 -5.78 -25.48
C VAL A 118 8.36 -7.13 -25.87
N GLY A 119 7.25 -7.58 -25.28
CA GLY A 119 6.76 -8.93 -25.58
C GLY A 119 5.43 -9.31 -24.94
N PHE A 120 4.43 -8.43 -25.03
CA PHE A 120 3.08 -8.74 -24.52
C PHE A 120 2.32 -9.70 -25.43
N CYS A 121 2.43 -9.56 -26.76
CA CYS A 121 1.72 -10.36 -27.76
C CYS A 121 2.71 -10.85 -28.84
N GLU A 122 2.51 -12.06 -29.39
CA GLU A 122 3.28 -12.60 -30.53
C GLU A 122 2.52 -12.38 -31.86
N HIS A 123 1.94 -11.19 -32.05
CA HIS A 123 1.25 -10.88 -33.30
C HIS A 123 2.25 -10.30 -34.32
N GLU A 124 2.21 -10.79 -35.56
CA GLU A 124 3.00 -10.25 -36.68
C GLU A 124 2.47 -8.88 -37.18
N SER A 125 1.28 -8.47 -36.74
CA SER A 125 0.61 -7.21 -37.09
C SER A 125 0.54 -6.26 -35.87
N PRO A 126 0.39 -4.93 -36.09
CA PRO A 126 0.25 -3.97 -34.99
C PRO A 126 -0.94 -4.33 -34.08
N CYS A 127 -0.64 -4.73 -32.84
CA CYS A 127 -1.62 -5.22 -31.86
C CYS A 127 -1.86 -4.15 -30.77
N GLN A 128 -3.12 -3.98 -30.33
CA GLN A 128 -3.47 -3.10 -29.19
C GLN A 128 -3.59 -3.87 -27.86
N CYS A 129 -3.04 -5.10 -27.78
CA CYS A 129 -3.22 -5.97 -26.62
C CYS A 129 -2.63 -5.36 -25.34
N ALA A 130 -1.45 -4.75 -25.42
CA ALA A 130 -0.83 -4.07 -24.28
C ALA A 130 -1.65 -2.85 -23.83
N GLU A 131 -2.14 -2.04 -24.76
CA GLU A 131 -2.99 -0.87 -24.49
C GLU A 131 -4.29 -1.26 -23.78
N THR A 132 -4.95 -2.32 -24.26
CA THR A 132 -6.17 -2.87 -23.64
C THR A 132 -5.89 -3.41 -22.25
N PHE A 133 -4.75 -4.08 -22.04
CA PHE A 133 -4.33 -4.53 -20.73
C PHE A 133 -4.09 -3.37 -19.76
N ARG A 134 -3.41 -2.30 -20.20
CA ARG A 134 -3.18 -1.09 -19.37
C ARG A 134 -4.50 -0.46 -18.95
N LYS A 135 -5.44 -0.29 -19.88
CA LYS A 135 -6.79 0.23 -19.60
C LYS A 135 -7.56 -0.67 -18.62
N TYR A 136 -7.47 -1.99 -18.80
CA TYR A 136 -8.07 -2.95 -17.88
C TYR A 136 -7.49 -2.82 -16.46
N MET A 137 -6.17 -2.76 -16.33
CA MET A 137 -5.50 -2.62 -15.03
C MET A 137 -5.87 -1.31 -14.32
N TRP A 138 -6.00 -0.22 -15.08
CA TRP A 138 -6.48 1.06 -14.57
C TRP A 138 -7.94 0.97 -14.10
N ASN A 139 -8.85 0.51 -14.95
CA ASN A 139 -10.29 0.46 -14.64
C ASN A 139 -10.62 -0.51 -13.49
N ARG A 140 -9.90 -1.63 -13.40
CA ARG A 140 -10.20 -2.69 -12.43
C ARG A 140 -9.46 -2.52 -11.11
N TYR A 141 -8.19 -2.14 -11.16
CA TYR A 141 -7.31 -2.11 -9.99
C TYR A 141 -6.81 -0.71 -9.65
N GLY A 142 -7.07 0.30 -10.49
CA GLY A 142 -6.56 1.66 -10.31
C GLY A 142 -5.05 1.77 -10.53
N ILE A 143 -4.43 0.80 -11.22
CA ILE A 143 -2.98 0.72 -11.42
C ILE A 143 -2.64 1.23 -12.82
N SER A 144 -1.88 2.31 -12.89
CA SER A 144 -1.40 2.86 -14.16
C SER A 144 -0.08 2.20 -14.58
N PHE A 145 0.03 1.85 -15.86
CA PHE A 145 1.26 1.37 -16.51
C PHE A 145 1.70 2.32 -17.65
N TYR A 146 1.35 3.60 -17.53
CA TYR A 146 1.67 4.65 -18.51
C TYR A 146 2.88 5.51 -18.10
N GLY A 147 3.63 5.12 -17.06
CA GLY A 147 4.79 5.89 -16.58
C GLY A 147 5.76 5.05 -15.74
N ASN A 148 6.79 5.71 -15.21
CA ASN A 148 7.88 5.06 -14.46
C ASN A 148 7.61 4.93 -12.94
N SER A 149 6.39 5.24 -12.48
CA SER A 149 6.06 5.25 -11.05
C SER A 149 4.65 4.76 -10.78
N ILE A 150 4.51 3.98 -9.70
CA ILE A 150 3.24 3.52 -9.10
C ILE A 150 2.57 4.63 -8.30
#